data_AF-A0A2D7CB56-F1
#
_entry.id   AF-A0A2D7CB56-F1
#
_cell.length_a   1.000
_cell.length_b   1.000
_cell.length_c   1.000
_cell.angle_alpha   90.00
_cell.angle_beta   90.00
_cell.angle_gamma   90.00
#
_symmetry.space_group_name_H-M   'P 1'
#
loop_
_entity.id
_entity.type
_entity.pdbx_description
1 polymer ?
#
loop_
_entity_poly.entity_id
_entity_poly.type
_entity_poly.pdbx_seq_one_letter_code
_entity_poly.pdbx_strand_id
1 'polypeptide(L)'
;MDTANTAPFHTLDPIRGDVMEAVFEASQEPNSKQAWSKVLDLDPTRSNRLGADAAATCRADVSIDDATLVFLLGLERREDGTRLEVADDRHTERFGRFPSGDGSLLTYLLDWMRPTRGHEGAFDNLFTLVRKLAEGIDEAHPNASEGPGGLRLHGWLDVGEIKDLRVGLMGRGWTVAGDEPLDGGLRDAVKHLAAMLRGAERRRVGLLHRSHA
;
A
#
# COMPACT_ATOMS: atom_id res chain seq x y z
N MET A 1 -23.37 25.02 6.08
CA MET A 1 -23.46 23.99 5.03
C MET A 1 -22.62 22.86 5.54
N ASP A 2 -23.24 21.93 6.27
CA ASP A 2 -22.53 20.83 6.94
C ASP A 2 -21.89 19.95 5.88
N THR A 3 -20.56 19.92 5.85
CA THR A 3 -19.78 18.90 5.16
C THR A 3 -20.09 17.58 5.85
N ALA A 4 -21.09 16.87 5.36
CA ALA A 4 -21.41 15.52 5.81
C ALA A 4 -20.14 14.68 5.74
N ASN A 5 -19.69 14.26 6.92
CA ASN A 5 -18.48 13.55 7.28
C ASN A 5 -18.30 12.25 6.48
N THR A 6 -17.91 12.36 5.21
CA THR A 6 -17.71 11.21 4.33
C THR A 6 -16.32 10.66 4.63
N ALA A 7 -16.23 9.41 5.06
CA ALA A 7 -14.96 8.73 5.32
C ALA A 7 -14.00 8.87 4.11
N PRO A 8 -12.67 8.89 4.28
CA PRO A 8 -11.72 8.94 3.17
C PRO A 8 -11.98 7.89 2.08
N PHE A 9 -11.57 8.18 0.83
CA PHE A 9 -11.49 7.14 -0.20
C PHE A 9 -10.12 6.47 -0.09
N HIS A 10 -10.06 5.14 -0.19
CA HIS A 10 -8.82 4.35 -0.13
C HIS A 10 -8.49 3.74 -1.50
N THR A 11 -7.20 3.61 -1.79
CA THR A 11 -6.69 3.03 -3.05
C THR A 11 -5.53 2.09 -2.78
N LEU A 12 -5.44 1.03 -3.60
CA LEU A 12 -4.21 0.25 -3.75
C LEU A 12 -3.61 0.56 -5.12
N ASP A 13 -2.46 1.21 -5.11
CA ASP A 13 -1.73 1.59 -6.32
C ASP A 13 -0.58 0.59 -6.58
N PRO A 14 -0.38 0.10 -7.82
CA PRO A 14 0.71 -0.81 -8.13
C PRO A 14 2.08 -0.18 -7.99
N ILE A 15 3.03 -0.91 -7.42
CA ILE A 15 4.37 -0.37 -7.12
C ILE A 15 5.50 -1.36 -7.36
N ARG A 16 6.72 -0.83 -7.40
CA ARG A 16 7.97 -1.55 -7.14
C ARG A 16 8.43 -1.33 -5.71
N GLY A 17 8.25 -2.37 -4.88
CA GLY A 17 8.57 -2.33 -3.45
C GLY A 17 10.06 -2.11 -3.17
N ASP A 18 10.94 -2.69 -3.98
CA ASP A 18 12.40 -2.53 -3.85
C ASP A 18 12.85 -1.07 -4.06
N VAL A 19 12.23 -0.37 -5.02
CA VAL A 19 12.48 1.07 -5.23
C VAL A 19 11.98 1.87 -4.04
N MET A 20 10.80 1.57 -3.49
CA MET A 20 10.28 2.26 -2.31
C MET A 20 11.19 2.08 -1.10
N GLU A 21 11.66 0.85 -0.84
CA GLU A 21 12.58 0.55 0.24
C GLU A 21 13.90 1.31 0.10
N ALA A 22 14.47 1.37 -1.11
CA ALA A 22 15.66 2.16 -1.36
C ALA A 22 15.42 3.66 -1.13
N VAL A 23 14.24 4.19 -1.46
CA VAL A 23 13.88 5.59 -1.18
C VAL A 23 13.77 5.81 0.32
N PHE A 24 13.12 4.91 1.07
CA PHE A 24 13.06 5.00 2.53
C PHE A 24 14.46 5.00 3.16
N GLU A 25 15.37 4.11 2.73
CA GLU A 25 16.78 4.10 3.16
C GLU A 25 17.46 5.44 2.87
N ALA A 26 17.32 5.97 1.65
CA ALA A 26 17.91 7.25 1.27
C ALA A 26 17.34 8.44 2.06
N SER A 27 16.07 8.39 2.45
CA SER A 27 15.44 9.39 3.32
C SER A 27 15.97 9.37 4.76
N GLN A 28 16.42 8.22 5.26
CA GLN A 28 17.09 8.15 6.57
C GLN A 28 18.54 8.66 6.53
N GLU A 29 19.19 8.60 5.36
CA GLU A 29 20.55 9.07 5.14
C GLU A 29 20.62 10.16 4.04
N PRO A 30 20.04 11.36 4.26
CA PRO A 30 19.77 12.30 3.19
C PRO A 30 21.02 12.79 2.42
N ASN A 31 22.19 12.79 3.07
CA ASN A 31 23.47 13.19 2.44
C ASN A 31 24.27 12.00 1.84
N SER A 32 23.75 10.78 1.94
CA SER A 32 24.44 9.56 1.48
C SER A 32 24.28 9.38 -0.03
N LYS A 33 25.37 9.63 -0.76
CA LYS A 33 25.43 9.37 -2.21
C LYS A 33 25.24 7.89 -2.53
N GLN A 34 25.68 7.00 -1.64
CA GLN A 34 25.55 5.57 -1.81
C GLN A 34 24.09 5.11 -1.63
N ALA A 35 23.38 5.61 -0.62
CA ALA A 35 21.96 5.30 -0.46
C ALA A 35 21.15 5.79 -1.65
N TRP A 36 21.44 7.01 -2.13
CA TRP A 36 20.77 7.57 -3.31
C TRP A 36 21.09 6.82 -4.60
N SER A 37 22.35 6.41 -4.82
CA SER A 37 22.70 5.65 -6.02
C SER A 37 21.93 4.34 -6.12
N LYS A 38 21.69 3.64 -5.00
CA LYS A 38 20.84 2.43 -4.99
C LYS A 38 19.44 2.68 -5.54
N VAL A 39 18.82 3.82 -5.21
CA VAL A 39 17.49 4.19 -5.74
C VAL A 39 17.52 4.26 -7.26
N LEU A 40 18.55 4.90 -7.82
CA LEU A 40 18.68 5.10 -9.26
C LEU A 40 19.14 3.84 -10.00
N ASP A 41 19.97 3.00 -9.36
CA ASP A 41 20.50 1.77 -9.96
C ASP A 41 19.43 0.69 -10.15
N LEU A 42 18.37 0.68 -9.31
CA LEU A 42 17.25 -0.25 -9.42
C LEU A 42 16.42 -0.04 -10.70
N ASP A 43 16.35 1.20 -11.18
CA ASP A 43 15.71 1.58 -12.45
C ASP A 43 16.16 2.98 -12.87
N PRO A 44 17.23 3.09 -13.68
CA PRO A 44 17.81 4.37 -14.08
C PRO A 44 16.82 5.30 -14.77
N THR A 45 15.77 4.74 -15.40
CA THR A 45 14.76 5.52 -16.12
C THR A 45 13.84 6.31 -15.19
N ARG A 46 13.77 5.96 -13.90
CA ARG A 46 12.93 6.66 -12.91
C ARG A 46 13.48 8.02 -12.53
N SER A 47 14.77 8.28 -12.74
CA SER A 47 15.37 9.61 -12.59
C SER A 47 14.62 10.67 -13.43
N ASN A 48 14.09 10.29 -14.60
CA ASN A 48 13.30 11.17 -15.46
C ASN A 48 12.03 11.71 -14.76
N ARG A 49 11.51 11.00 -13.74
CA ARG A 49 10.32 11.42 -12.99
C ARG A 49 10.64 12.59 -12.04
N LEU A 50 11.90 12.80 -11.68
CA LEU A 50 12.35 13.86 -10.77
C LEU A 50 12.39 15.24 -11.43
N GLY A 51 12.25 15.32 -12.76
CA GLY A 51 12.23 16.60 -13.48
C GLY A 51 13.54 17.38 -13.28
N ALA A 52 13.43 18.56 -12.66
CA ALA A 52 14.59 19.43 -12.40
C ALA A 52 15.65 18.78 -11.49
N ASP A 53 15.23 17.84 -10.63
CA ASP A 53 16.09 17.19 -9.65
C ASP A 53 16.73 15.90 -10.19
N ALA A 54 16.61 15.61 -11.49
CA ALA A 54 17.18 14.39 -12.10
C ALA A 54 18.71 14.27 -11.97
N ALA A 55 19.41 15.38 -11.73
CA ALA A 55 20.86 15.43 -11.49
C ALA A 55 21.26 15.34 -10.01
N ALA A 56 20.30 15.16 -9.09
CA ALA A 56 20.56 15.00 -7.67
C ALA A 56 21.56 13.86 -7.39
N THR A 57 22.51 14.11 -6.50
CA THR A 57 23.55 13.13 -6.13
C THR A 57 23.30 12.50 -4.76
N CYS A 58 22.41 13.10 -3.96
CA CYS A 58 21.89 12.54 -2.73
C CYS A 58 20.43 12.98 -2.53
N ARG A 59 19.73 12.36 -1.58
CA ARG A 59 18.33 12.68 -1.27
C ARG A 59 18.15 14.14 -0.84
N ALA A 60 19.12 14.75 -0.16
CA ALA A 60 19.08 16.15 0.27
C ALA A 60 19.10 17.15 -0.91
N ASP A 61 19.56 16.72 -2.09
CA ASP A 61 19.53 17.55 -3.31
C ASP A 61 18.15 17.60 -3.96
N VAL A 62 17.22 16.72 -3.55
CA VAL A 62 15.87 16.58 -4.14
C VAL A 62 14.88 17.44 -3.36
N SER A 63 14.22 18.34 -4.06
CA SER A 63 13.25 19.29 -3.50
C SER A 63 11.89 18.67 -3.14
N ILE A 64 11.59 17.52 -3.74
CA ILE A 64 10.35 16.75 -3.51
C ILE A 64 10.37 16.15 -2.09
N ASP A 65 9.24 16.18 -1.38
CA ASP A 65 9.09 15.57 -0.06
C ASP A 65 9.12 14.03 -0.11
N ASP A 66 9.34 13.38 1.04
CA ASP A 66 9.51 11.92 1.09
C ASP A 66 8.26 11.16 0.64
N ALA A 67 7.07 11.59 1.01
CA ALA A 67 5.83 10.90 0.62
C ALA A 67 5.62 10.97 -0.90
N THR A 68 5.76 12.18 -1.47
CA THR A 68 5.66 12.36 -2.92
C THR A 68 6.75 11.60 -3.65
N LEU A 69 7.99 11.59 -3.13
CA LEU A 69 9.11 10.91 -3.75
C LEU A 69 8.90 9.39 -3.78
N VAL A 70 8.48 8.79 -2.66
CA VAL A 70 8.14 7.37 -2.55
C VAL A 70 7.03 7.01 -3.53
N PHE A 71 5.97 7.81 -3.59
CA PHE A 71 4.87 7.56 -4.52
C PHE A 71 5.33 7.68 -5.99
N LEU A 72 6.03 8.77 -6.33
CA LEU A 72 6.45 9.09 -7.69
C LEU A 72 7.42 8.05 -8.25
N LEU A 73 8.40 7.64 -7.45
CA LEU A 73 9.40 6.66 -7.85
C LEU A 73 8.91 5.23 -7.67
N GLY A 74 8.06 4.93 -6.70
CA GLY A 74 7.53 3.58 -6.48
C GLY A 74 6.47 3.16 -7.49
N LEU A 75 5.64 4.09 -7.98
CA LEU A 75 4.47 3.79 -8.81
C LEU A 75 4.81 3.05 -10.11
N GLU A 76 4.12 1.94 -10.35
CA GLU A 76 4.16 1.21 -11.62
C GLU A 76 3.14 1.75 -12.62
N ARG A 77 3.56 1.80 -13.87
CA ARG A 77 2.75 2.28 -15.00
C ARG A 77 2.83 1.28 -16.14
N ARG A 78 1.87 1.35 -17.05
CA ARG A 78 1.97 0.63 -18.33
C ARG A 78 3.10 1.22 -19.18
N GLU A 79 3.53 0.47 -20.19
CA GLU A 79 4.57 0.91 -21.14
C GLU A 79 4.20 2.21 -21.86
N ASP A 80 2.90 2.45 -22.10
CA ASP A 80 2.36 3.67 -22.69
C ASP A 80 2.24 4.85 -21.69
N GLY A 81 2.68 4.67 -20.44
CA GLY A 81 2.63 5.66 -19.37
C GLY A 81 1.29 5.79 -18.65
N THR A 82 0.25 5.05 -19.09
CA THR A 82 -1.06 5.05 -18.44
C THR A 82 -1.06 4.27 -17.12
N ARG A 83 -2.14 4.42 -16.34
CA ARG A 83 -2.28 3.76 -15.03
C ARG A 83 -2.29 2.24 -15.20
N LEU A 84 -1.47 1.56 -14.40
CA LEU A 84 -1.57 0.13 -14.23
C LEU A 84 -2.72 -0.17 -13.26
N GLU A 85 -3.73 -0.90 -13.71
CA GLU A 85 -4.89 -1.26 -12.88
C GLU A 85 -4.74 -2.70 -12.39
N VAL A 86 -5.08 -2.98 -11.13
CA VAL A 86 -5.04 -4.33 -10.55
C VAL A 86 -6.43 -4.95 -10.39
N ALA A 87 -7.51 -4.18 -10.50
CA ALA A 87 -8.86 -4.71 -10.54
C ALA A 87 -9.78 -3.79 -11.35
N ASP A 88 -11.01 -4.26 -11.60
CA ASP A 88 -12.05 -3.43 -12.20
C ASP A 88 -12.57 -2.36 -11.21
N ASP A 89 -13.42 -1.47 -11.72
CA ASP A 89 -14.00 -0.38 -10.94
C ASP A 89 -14.79 -0.90 -9.74
N ARG A 90 -15.54 -2.00 -9.91
CA ARG A 90 -16.33 -2.60 -8.83
C ARG A 90 -15.46 -2.96 -7.62
N HIS A 91 -14.32 -3.61 -7.85
CA HIS A 91 -13.42 -3.97 -6.75
C HIS A 91 -12.72 -2.75 -6.15
N THR A 92 -12.35 -1.79 -6.99
CA THR A 92 -11.70 -0.54 -6.57
C THR A 92 -12.63 0.31 -5.70
N GLU A 93 -13.88 0.49 -6.11
CA GLU A 93 -14.90 1.24 -5.34
C GLU A 93 -15.20 0.59 -3.99
N ARG A 94 -15.33 -0.74 -3.98
CA ARG A 94 -15.63 -1.51 -2.76
C ARG A 94 -14.47 -1.53 -1.77
N PHE A 95 -13.23 -1.48 -2.26
CA PHE A 95 -12.07 -1.25 -1.41
C PHE A 95 -12.03 0.19 -0.90
N GLY A 96 -12.34 1.16 -1.76
CA GLY A 96 -12.10 2.56 -1.48
C GLY A 96 -13.05 3.21 -0.49
N ARG A 97 -14.28 2.75 -0.36
CA ARG A 97 -15.19 3.23 0.71
C ARG A 97 -15.90 2.04 1.33
N PHE A 98 -15.22 1.38 2.26
CA PHE A 98 -15.83 0.30 3.01
C PHE A 98 -16.84 0.89 4.02
N PRO A 99 -18.04 0.29 4.21
CA PRO A 99 -19.09 0.89 5.03
C PRO A 99 -18.87 0.67 6.55
N SER A 100 -17.71 1.07 7.07
CA SER A 100 -17.37 0.99 8.49
C SER A 100 -16.30 2.01 8.88
N GLY A 101 -16.41 2.57 10.09
CA GLY A 101 -15.36 3.34 10.75
C GLY A 101 -14.74 4.45 9.87
N ASP A 102 -13.45 4.30 9.60
CA ASP A 102 -12.60 5.20 8.81
C ASP A 102 -12.74 5.02 7.29
N GLY A 103 -13.60 4.11 6.82
CA GLY A 103 -13.77 3.80 5.40
C GLY A 103 -12.75 2.80 4.85
N SER A 104 -11.76 2.39 5.65
CA SER A 104 -10.70 1.47 5.25
C SER A 104 -11.17 0.02 5.37
N LEU A 105 -11.14 -0.68 4.24
CA LEU A 105 -11.35 -2.12 4.21
C LEU A 105 -10.31 -2.85 5.08
N LEU A 106 -9.06 -2.36 5.10
CA LEU A 106 -7.97 -2.99 5.84
C LEU A 106 -8.12 -2.85 7.34
N THR A 107 -8.54 -1.67 7.83
CA THR A 107 -8.86 -1.45 9.24
C THR A 107 -9.99 -2.38 9.68
N TYR A 108 -11.02 -2.54 8.84
CA TYR A 108 -12.09 -3.48 9.10
C TYR A 108 -11.61 -4.94 9.19
N LEU A 109 -10.65 -5.36 8.36
CA LEU A 109 -10.04 -6.69 8.48
C LEU A 109 -9.31 -6.85 9.83
N LEU A 110 -8.53 -5.84 10.24
CA LEU A 110 -7.78 -5.88 11.51
C LEU A 110 -8.72 -5.97 12.72
N ASP A 111 -9.85 -5.27 12.68
CA ASP A 111 -10.81 -5.22 13.79
C ASP A 111 -11.57 -6.53 13.98
N TRP A 112 -11.96 -7.20 12.89
CA TRP A 112 -12.97 -8.27 12.92
C TRP A 112 -12.44 -9.66 12.54
N MET A 113 -11.20 -9.76 12.06
CA MET A 113 -10.59 -11.05 11.78
C MET A 113 -10.06 -11.71 13.05
N ARG A 114 -10.28 -13.02 13.20
CA ARG A 114 -9.83 -13.82 14.36
C ARG A 114 -9.09 -15.07 13.89
N PRO A 115 -8.15 -15.62 14.67
CA PRO A 115 -7.51 -16.88 14.33
C PRO A 115 -8.52 -18.04 14.38
N THR A 116 -8.42 -18.96 13.43
CA THR A 116 -9.04 -20.28 13.58
C THR A 116 -8.21 -21.10 14.57
N ARG A 117 -8.88 -21.78 15.51
CA ARG A 117 -8.21 -22.63 16.52
C ARG A 117 -7.24 -23.62 15.88
N GLY A 118 -5.99 -23.64 16.33
CA GLY A 118 -4.92 -24.50 15.81
C GLY A 118 -4.22 -23.97 14.56
N HIS A 119 -4.53 -22.73 14.14
CA HIS A 119 -3.90 -22.06 13.01
C HIS A 119 -3.29 -20.69 13.38
N GLU A 120 -2.97 -20.49 14.66
CA GLU A 120 -2.51 -19.20 15.21
C GLU A 120 -1.28 -18.67 14.47
N GLY A 121 -0.25 -19.49 14.22
CA GLY A 121 0.93 -19.04 13.49
C GLY A 121 0.66 -18.65 12.02
N ALA A 122 -0.29 -19.31 11.36
CA ALA A 122 -0.70 -18.94 10.00
C ALA A 122 -1.51 -17.63 10.01
N PHE A 123 -2.32 -17.43 11.05
CA PHE A 123 -3.04 -16.19 11.29
C PHE A 123 -2.08 -15.03 11.58
N ASP A 124 -1.07 -15.22 12.42
CA ASP A 124 -0.12 -14.17 12.77
C ASP A 124 0.64 -13.64 11.54
N ASN A 125 1.07 -14.55 10.66
CA ASN A 125 1.69 -14.17 9.38
C ASN A 125 0.72 -13.38 8.50
N LEU A 126 -0.52 -13.84 8.35
CA LEU A 126 -1.57 -13.14 7.60
C LEU A 126 -1.84 -11.75 8.20
N PHE A 127 -2.03 -11.68 9.51
CA PHE A 127 -2.37 -10.45 10.22
C PHE A 127 -1.23 -9.43 10.15
N THR A 128 0.02 -9.90 10.20
CA THR A 128 1.22 -9.05 9.97
C THR A 128 1.21 -8.42 8.58
N LEU A 129 0.85 -9.18 7.53
CA LEU A 129 0.77 -8.65 6.18
C LEU A 129 -0.41 -7.67 5.99
N VAL A 130 -1.57 -7.95 6.60
CA VAL A 130 -2.69 -7.00 6.60
C VAL A 130 -2.28 -5.71 7.29
N ARG A 131 -1.63 -5.79 8.46
CA ARG A 131 -1.16 -4.63 9.22
C ARG A 131 -0.09 -3.84 8.45
N LYS A 132 0.90 -4.52 7.87
CA LYS A 132 1.91 -3.88 7.03
C LYS A 132 1.28 -3.10 5.86
N LEU A 133 0.27 -3.67 5.20
CA LEU A 133 -0.45 -2.97 4.14
C LEU A 133 -1.34 -1.83 4.68
N ALA A 134 -1.91 -1.98 5.88
CA ALA A 134 -2.79 -1.01 6.49
C ALA A 134 -2.05 0.24 6.98
N GLU A 135 -0.87 0.08 7.59
CA GLU A 135 -0.18 1.14 8.36
C GLU A 135 1.36 1.02 8.38
N GLY A 136 1.97 0.16 7.55
CA GLY A 136 3.42 -0.08 7.61
C GLY A 136 4.31 1.15 7.34
N ILE A 137 3.88 2.09 6.48
CA ILE A 137 4.58 3.37 6.27
C ILE A 137 4.36 4.29 7.46
N ASP A 138 3.12 4.35 7.96
CA ASP A 138 2.77 5.15 9.13
C ASP A 138 3.65 4.81 10.34
N GLU A 139 3.88 3.51 10.58
CA GLU A 139 4.71 3.02 11.69
C GLU A 139 6.21 3.19 11.45
N ALA A 140 6.72 2.79 10.28
CA ALA A 140 8.17 2.67 10.04
C ALA A 140 8.79 3.92 9.40
N HIS A 141 8.01 4.70 8.65
CA HIS A 141 8.47 5.81 7.83
C HIS A 141 7.51 7.02 7.92
N PRO A 142 7.30 7.59 9.13
CA PRO A 142 6.31 8.65 9.36
C PRO A 142 6.51 9.87 8.44
N ASN A 143 7.76 10.24 8.13
CA ASN A 143 8.08 11.35 7.23
C ASN A 143 7.61 11.12 5.78
N ALA A 144 7.43 9.87 5.36
CA ALA A 144 6.94 9.50 4.05
C ALA A 144 5.43 9.21 4.03
N SER A 145 4.74 9.42 5.16
CA SER A 145 3.33 9.03 5.29
C SER A 145 2.39 10.18 4.87
N GLU A 146 2.84 11.43 4.95
CA GLU A 146 2.06 12.61 4.57
C GLU A 146 2.84 13.49 3.60
N GLY A 147 2.17 13.94 2.55
CA GLY A 147 2.72 14.83 1.53
C GLY A 147 1.76 15.96 1.16
N PRO A 148 2.23 16.92 0.34
CA PRO A 148 1.43 18.04 -0.13
C PRO A 148 0.20 17.58 -0.93
N GLY A 149 -0.83 18.43 -0.96
CA GLY A 149 -2.04 18.17 -1.75
C GLY A 149 -2.92 17.03 -1.21
N GLY A 150 -2.79 16.68 0.08
CA GLY A 150 -3.58 15.61 0.71
C GLY A 150 -3.09 14.20 0.41
N LEU A 151 -1.84 14.04 -0.04
CA LEU A 151 -1.22 12.74 -0.24
C LEU A 151 -1.02 12.03 1.11
N ARG A 152 -1.72 10.91 1.32
CA ARG A 152 -1.60 10.09 2.55
C ARG A 152 -1.21 8.65 2.21
N LEU A 153 0.04 8.30 2.45
CA LEU A 153 0.56 6.94 2.29
C LEU A 153 0.50 6.19 3.62
N HIS A 154 0.06 4.93 3.57
CA HIS A 154 -0.26 4.18 4.77
C HIS A 154 0.61 2.94 4.95
N GLY A 155 0.68 2.09 3.93
CA GLY A 155 1.34 0.79 4.00
C GLY A 155 1.65 0.25 2.62
N TRP A 156 2.53 -0.75 2.52
CA TRP A 156 2.90 -1.36 1.25
C TRP A 156 3.20 -2.84 1.40
N LEU A 157 3.11 -3.57 0.30
CA LEU A 157 3.58 -4.95 0.18
C LEU A 157 4.39 -5.12 -1.10
N ASP A 158 5.44 -5.94 -1.02
CA ASP A 158 6.22 -6.37 -2.17
C ASP A 158 5.53 -7.50 -2.96
N VAL A 159 6.14 -7.94 -4.07
CA VAL A 159 5.56 -8.97 -4.94
C VAL A 159 5.38 -10.32 -4.22
N GLY A 160 6.29 -10.67 -3.31
CA GLY A 160 6.23 -11.92 -2.55
C GLY A 160 5.10 -11.91 -1.53
N GLU A 161 5.03 -10.82 -0.76
CA GLU A 161 4.04 -10.56 0.27
C GLU A 161 2.62 -10.47 -0.29
N ILE A 162 2.43 -9.96 -1.51
CA ILE A 162 1.13 -9.97 -2.20
C ILE A 162 0.59 -11.39 -2.36
N LYS A 163 1.46 -12.32 -2.75
CA LYS A 163 1.10 -13.72 -2.92
C LYS A 163 0.79 -14.35 -1.56
N ASP A 164 1.62 -14.11 -0.56
CA ASP A 164 1.45 -14.68 0.78
C ASP A 164 0.18 -14.18 1.44
N LEU A 165 -0.11 -12.87 1.35
CA LEU A 165 -1.35 -12.28 1.83
C LEU A 165 -2.56 -12.91 1.13
N ARG A 166 -2.52 -13.06 -0.20
CA ARG A 166 -3.62 -13.69 -0.94
C ARG A 166 -3.85 -15.13 -0.50
N VAL A 167 -2.78 -15.92 -0.34
CA VAL A 167 -2.87 -17.32 0.09
C VAL A 167 -3.44 -17.40 1.52
N GLY A 168 -2.98 -16.55 2.44
CA GLY A 168 -3.50 -16.46 3.80
C GLY A 168 -5.00 -16.14 3.83
N LEU A 169 -5.42 -15.14 3.06
CA LEU A 169 -6.83 -14.72 2.96
C LEU A 169 -7.74 -15.80 2.37
N MET A 170 -7.27 -16.58 1.40
CA MET A 170 -8.04 -17.68 0.79
C MET A 170 -7.96 -18.99 1.59
N GLY A 171 -7.09 -19.04 2.60
CA GLY A 171 -6.93 -20.17 3.49
C GLY A 171 -8.04 -20.28 4.53
N ARG A 172 -7.85 -21.20 5.48
CA ARG A 172 -8.76 -21.44 6.62
C ARG A 172 -8.19 -20.96 7.96
N GLY A 173 -7.10 -20.19 7.93
CA GLY A 173 -6.38 -19.73 9.12
C GLY A 173 -7.11 -18.68 9.93
N TRP A 174 -8.19 -18.11 9.40
CA TRP A 174 -8.96 -17.07 10.06
C TRP A 174 -10.47 -17.38 10.05
N THR A 175 -11.16 -16.77 11.00
CA THR A 175 -12.61 -16.74 11.14
C THR A 175 -13.08 -15.30 11.40
N VAL A 176 -14.39 -15.11 11.34
CA VAL A 176 -15.05 -13.85 11.68
C VAL A 176 -15.26 -13.79 13.19
N ALA A 177 -15.05 -12.63 13.80
CA ALA A 177 -15.48 -12.36 15.18
C ALA A 177 -17.00 -12.52 15.34
N GLY A 178 -17.45 -13.05 16.48
CA GLY A 178 -18.88 -13.35 16.70
C GLY A 178 -19.77 -12.11 16.84
N ASP A 179 -19.16 -10.96 17.09
CA ASP A 179 -19.76 -9.64 17.27
C ASP A 179 -19.52 -8.71 16.07
N GLU A 180 -19.19 -9.26 14.90
CA GLU A 180 -19.05 -8.49 13.66
C GLU A 180 -20.33 -7.66 13.38
N PRO A 181 -20.20 -6.34 13.12
CA PRO A 181 -21.36 -5.46 12.97
C PRO A 181 -22.06 -5.60 11.62
N LEU A 182 -21.32 -6.00 10.57
CA LEU A 182 -21.87 -6.18 9.22
C LEU A 182 -22.02 -7.67 8.93
N ASP A 183 -23.24 -8.13 8.66
CA ASP A 183 -23.48 -9.53 8.28
C ASP A 183 -22.73 -9.90 6.99
N GLY A 184 -21.67 -10.71 7.14
CA GLY A 184 -20.81 -11.13 6.04
C GLY A 184 -19.84 -10.06 5.54
N GLY A 185 -19.69 -8.94 6.24
CA GLY A 185 -18.83 -7.82 5.84
C GLY A 185 -17.38 -8.23 5.62
N LEU A 186 -16.82 -9.02 6.53
CA LEU A 186 -15.43 -9.46 6.51
C LEU A 186 -15.18 -10.37 5.30
N ARG A 187 -16.14 -11.24 4.97
CA ARG A 187 -16.02 -12.11 3.78
C ARG A 187 -16.11 -11.32 2.48
N ASP A 188 -16.97 -10.30 2.41
CA ASP A 188 -17.05 -9.43 1.23
C ASP A 188 -15.79 -8.56 1.09
N ALA A 189 -15.28 -8.00 2.19
CA ALA A 189 -14.01 -7.29 2.25
C ALA A 189 -12.86 -8.15 1.70
N VAL A 190 -12.71 -9.38 2.22
CA VAL A 190 -11.68 -10.32 1.76
C VAL A 190 -11.83 -10.64 0.27
N LYS A 191 -13.05 -10.83 -0.23
CA LYS A 191 -13.30 -11.08 -1.65
C LYS A 191 -12.82 -9.92 -2.54
N HIS A 192 -13.08 -8.68 -2.13
CA HIS A 192 -12.65 -7.50 -2.88
C HIS A 192 -11.14 -7.32 -2.85
N LEU A 193 -10.51 -7.43 -1.67
CA LEU A 193 -9.05 -7.39 -1.54
C LEU A 193 -8.37 -8.52 -2.34
N ALA A 194 -8.87 -9.75 -2.26
CA ALA A 194 -8.30 -10.88 -2.98
C ALA A 194 -8.38 -10.74 -4.51
N ALA A 195 -9.36 -10.01 -5.05
CA ALA A 195 -9.42 -9.70 -6.47
C ALA A 195 -8.26 -8.76 -6.88
N MET A 196 -8.01 -7.71 -6.09
CA MET A 196 -6.91 -6.78 -6.32
C MET A 196 -5.55 -7.46 -6.17
N LEU A 197 -5.35 -8.28 -5.13
CA LEU A 197 -4.12 -9.06 -4.93
C LEU A 197 -3.84 -10.02 -6.11
N ARG A 198 -4.87 -10.70 -6.64
CA ARG A 198 -4.72 -11.53 -7.86
C ARG A 198 -4.29 -10.72 -9.08
N GLY A 199 -4.76 -9.47 -9.18
CA GLY A 199 -4.35 -8.59 -10.27
C GLY A 199 -2.91 -8.11 -10.16
N ALA A 200 -2.46 -7.80 -8.94
CA ALA A 200 -1.09 -7.44 -8.64
C ALA A 200 -0.13 -8.62 -8.88
N GLU A 201 -0.46 -9.82 -8.40
CA GLU A 201 0.34 -11.03 -8.62
C GLU A 201 0.50 -11.35 -10.11
N ARG A 202 -0.58 -11.27 -10.90
CA ARG A 202 -0.51 -11.47 -12.36
C ARG A 202 0.42 -10.48 -13.07
N ARG A 203 0.55 -9.27 -12.52
CA ARG A 203 1.40 -8.20 -13.05
C ARG A 203 2.80 -8.20 -12.44
N ARG A 204 3.05 -9.02 -11.41
CA ARG A 204 4.31 -9.09 -10.66
C ARG A 204 4.70 -7.73 -10.06
N VAL A 205 3.72 -7.07 -9.45
CA VAL A 205 3.87 -5.77 -8.78
C VAL A 205 3.47 -5.86 -7.32
N GLY A 206 4.06 -5.02 -6.49
CA GLY A 206 3.59 -4.76 -5.13
C GLY A 206 2.34 -3.87 -5.11
N LEU A 207 1.84 -3.58 -3.92
CA LEU A 207 0.74 -2.62 -3.73
C LEU A 207 1.08 -1.60 -2.64
N LEU A 208 0.73 -0.35 -2.88
CA LEU A 208 0.78 0.76 -1.94
C LEU A 208 -0.63 1.17 -1.55
N HIS A 209 -0.91 1.16 -0.25
CA HIS A 209 -2.14 1.69 0.33
C HIS A 209 -2.03 3.21 0.51
N ARG A 210 -3.00 3.92 -0.06
CA ARG A 210 -3.10 5.38 0.00
C ARG A 210 -4.54 5.79 0.26
N SER A 211 -4.76 6.85 1.02
CA SER A 211 -6.07 7.48 1.19
C SER A 211 -6.11 8.89 0.61
N HIS A 212 -7.32 9.40 0.43
CA HIS A 212 -7.61 10.70 -0.15
C HIS A 212 -8.49 11.46 0.84
N ALA A 213 -7.98 12.60 1.32
CA ALA A 213 -8.69 13.53 2.20
C ALA A 213 -9.78 14.32 1.46
#